data_AF-A0A954N4E2-F1
#
_entry.id   AF-A0A954N4E2-F1
#
_cell.length_a   1.000
_cell.length_b   1.000
_cell.length_c   1.000
_cell.angle_alpha   90.00
_cell.angle_beta   90.00
_cell.angle_gamma   90.00
#
_symmetry.space_group_name_H-M   'P 1'
#
loop_
_entity.id
_entity.type
_entity.pdbx_description
1 polymer ?
#
loop_
_entity_poly.entity_id
_entity_poly.type
_entity_poly.pdbx_seq_one_letter_code
_entity_poly.pdbx_strand_id
1 'polypeptide(L)'
;MRIAIGQLWQKSNTFNRNPTQLYDFRHWGISQGDELLSKYRETGELAGFINGCQSWSEPPELIGLTRLFSWPWGAIDAETWVTILHDFRESLKQALPLDGVLLSLHGATAADGEDDACGVFLKMIRGVIGENVPLVVTLDLQANVTPLMMESADVLIPSHTFPRLDQFDTGKKAASVLRKMIEESVGVQKWMRKIPMFTPIETHNTFSGPSADFYQTITAWEKESDVLAAGLCMCHPWLDVPGLGWTVTLHTTSTETDWAKRIDELVEQCWELRYDLSEIERMNPAEAIRTAVQSAEHPVVIGDGGDATNCGSSGDSTILLRELLKHPKIPGGALLFLVDPESVAAAMIAKEGGEFDSFVGACYAPEYSDPVRLRGKVEKILNLSFQLEGHLGHHMPINMGKAAVVRS
;
A
#
# COMPACT_ATOMS: atom_id res chain seq x y z
N MET A 1 9.53 12.85 -27.10
CA MET A 1 9.58 11.65 -26.25
C MET A 1 8.21 11.41 -25.65
N ARG A 2 7.69 10.18 -25.65
CA ARG A 2 6.38 9.79 -25.13
C ARG A 2 6.55 8.86 -23.93
N ILE A 3 6.17 9.31 -22.74
CA ILE A 3 6.30 8.55 -21.49
C ILE A 3 4.92 8.18 -20.98
N ALA A 4 4.66 6.89 -20.83
CA ALA A 4 3.41 6.40 -20.25
C ALA A 4 3.46 6.37 -18.72
N ILE A 5 2.37 6.76 -18.06
CA ILE A 5 2.22 6.73 -16.61
C ILE A 5 0.99 5.91 -16.23
N GLY A 6 1.16 4.91 -15.36
CA GLY A 6 0.06 4.08 -14.86
C GLY A 6 0.20 3.71 -13.39
N GLN A 7 -0.87 3.16 -12.82
CA GLN A 7 -0.84 2.65 -11.44
C GLN A 7 -1.75 1.45 -11.27
N LEU A 8 -1.24 0.43 -10.58
CA LEU A 8 -2.04 -0.62 -9.94
C LEU A 8 -1.62 -0.71 -8.47
N TRP A 9 -2.45 -0.16 -7.60
CA TRP A 9 -2.16 -0.07 -6.17
C TRP A 9 -3.25 -0.78 -5.38
N GLN A 10 -2.94 -1.97 -4.92
CA GLN A 10 -3.76 -2.77 -4.02
C GLN A 10 -2.81 -3.60 -3.15
N LYS A 11 -3.14 -3.74 -1.87
CA LYS A 11 -2.43 -4.66 -0.96
C LYS A 11 -3.38 -5.75 -0.51
N SER A 12 -3.02 -6.99 -0.77
CA SER A 12 -3.84 -8.15 -0.44
C SER A 12 -3.47 -8.71 0.92
N ASN A 13 -4.49 -8.96 1.74
CA ASN A 13 -4.43 -9.89 2.84
C ASN A 13 -5.08 -11.19 2.37
N THR A 14 -4.31 -12.22 2.06
CA THR A 14 -4.85 -13.49 1.53
C THR A 14 -5.66 -14.27 2.57
N PHE A 15 -5.57 -13.90 3.86
CA PHE A 15 -6.38 -14.47 4.93
C PHE A 15 -7.75 -13.79 5.06
N ASN A 16 -7.92 -12.59 4.48
CA ASN A 16 -9.24 -11.98 4.36
C ASN A 16 -10.02 -12.68 3.24
N ARG A 17 -11.06 -13.41 3.63
CA ARG A 17 -11.91 -14.20 2.72
C ARG A 17 -12.84 -13.35 1.84
N ASN A 18 -12.93 -12.05 2.11
CA ASN A 18 -13.72 -11.12 1.33
C ASN A 18 -12.85 -10.62 0.17
N PRO A 19 -13.13 -10.99 -1.09
CA PRO A 19 -12.27 -10.62 -2.20
C PRO A 19 -12.37 -9.13 -2.52
N THR A 20 -11.28 -8.56 -3.05
CA THR A 20 -11.32 -7.26 -3.72
C THR A 20 -11.98 -7.43 -5.08
N GLN A 21 -13.01 -6.64 -5.36
CA GLN A 21 -13.78 -6.68 -6.60
C GLN A 21 -13.58 -5.40 -7.40
N LEU A 22 -14.03 -5.40 -8.66
CA LEU A 22 -13.96 -4.23 -9.54
C LEU A 22 -14.71 -3.01 -8.96
N TYR A 23 -15.74 -3.26 -8.15
CA TYR A 23 -16.45 -2.21 -7.40
C TYR A 23 -15.50 -1.42 -6.49
N ASP A 24 -14.56 -2.08 -5.81
CA ASP A 24 -13.64 -1.42 -4.88
C ASP A 24 -12.70 -0.47 -5.62
N PHE A 25 -12.16 -0.88 -6.77
CA PHE A 25 -11.39 0.00 -7.64
C PHE A 25 -12.20 1.21 -8.13
N ARG A 26 -13.48 0.99 -8.52
CA ARG A 26 -14.37 2.07 -8.94
C ARG A 26 -14.66 3.06 -7.81
N HIS A 27 -14.86 2.56 -6.60
CA HIS A 27 -15.12 3.36 -5.41
C HIS A 27 -13.96 4.31 -5.07
N TRP A 28 -12.72 3.86 -5.28
CA TRP A 28 -11.49 4.63 -5.11
C TRP A 28 -11.05 5.43 -6.35
N GLY A 29 -11.87 5.42 -7.40
CA GLY A 29 -11.69 6.19 -8.63
C GLY A 29 -10.72 5.54 -9.61
N ILE A 30 -11.28 4.84 -10.59
CA ILE A 30 -10.57 4.51 -11.83
C ILE A 30 -10.48 5.78 -12.67
N SER A 31 -9.28 6.11 -13.14
CA SER A 31 -9.05 7.23 -14.07
C SER A 31 -8.19 6.77 -15.23
N GLN A 32 -8.42 7.33 -16.41
CA GLN A 32 -7.71 6.96 -17.64
C GLN A 32 -7.24 8.20 -18.41
N GLY A 33 -6.16 8.08 -19.16
CA GLY A 33 -5.70 9.15 -20.05
C GLY A 33 -5.42 10.45 -19.31
N ASP A 34 -5.88 11.56 -19.89
CA ASP A 34 -5.71 12.90 -19.33
C ASP A 34 -6.36 13.07 -17.94
N GLU A 35 -7.38 12.28 -17.60
CA GLU A 35 -7.99 12.31 -16.27
C GLU A 35 -6.98 11.86 -15.21
N LEU A 36 -6.20 10.81 -15.48
CA LEU A 36 -5.15 10.35 -14.57
C LEU A 36 -4.15 11.49 -14.30
N LEU A 37 -3.67 12.12 -15.38
CA LEU A 37 -2.63 13.14 -15.31
C LEU A 37 -3.11 14.41 -14.62
N SER A 38 -4.35 14.83 -14.89
CA SER A 38 -4.91 16.06 -14.32
C SER A 38 -5.32 15.91 -12.87
N LYS A 39 -5.95 14.78 -12.51
CA LYS A 39 -6.51 14.56 -11.16
C LYS A 39 -5.46 14.19 -10.12
N TYR A 40 -4.40 13.47 -10.51
CA TYR A 40 -3.42 12.91 -9.57
C TYR A 40 -2.03 13.56 -9.69
N ARG A 41 -1.92 14.74 -10.31
CA ARG A 41 -0.69 15.55 -10.40
C ARG A 41 -0.09 15.97 -9.05
N GLU A 42 -0.86 15.86 -7.97
CA GLU A 42 -0.46 16.24 -6.60
C GLU A 42 -0.58 15.08 -5.60
N THR A 43 -0.88 13.86 -6.06
CA THR A 43 -1.06 12.68 -5.20
C THR A 43 0.08 11.67 -5.39
N GLY A 44 0.82 11.39 -4.31
CA GLY A 44 1.74 10.25 -4.18
C GLY A 44 2.80 10.12 -5.29
N GLU A 45 3.06 8.88 -5.70
CA GLU A 45 4.06 8.55 -6.73
C GLU A 45 3.69 9.11 -8.11
N LEU A 46 2.38 9.17 -8.43
CA LEU A 46 1.88 9.73 -9.70
C LEU A 46 2.28 11.20 -9.84
N ALA A 47 2.11 11.99 -8.78
CA ALA A 47 2.62 13.36 -8.75
C ALA A 47 4.13 13.40 -8.94
N GLY A 48 4.87 12.50 -8.29
CA GLY A 48 6.31 12.41 -8.46
C GLY A 48 6.73 12.15 -9.91
N PHE A 49 6.06 11.21 -10.59
CA PHE A 49 6.28 10.94 -12.01
C PHE A 49 6.00 12.16 -12.88
N ILE A 50 4.82 12.77 -12.74
CA ILE A 50 4.36 13.88 -13.57
C ILE A 50 5.27 15.10 -13.39
N ASN A 51 5.51 15.52 -12.16
CA ASN A 51 6.34 16.69 -11.86
C ASN A 51 7.82 16.41 -12.17
N GLY A 52 8.28 15.17 -11.97
CA GLY A 52 9.62 14.72 -12.33
C GLY A 52 9.86 14.86 -13.83
N CYS A 53 8.98 14.33 -14.68
CA CYS A 53 9.07 14.45 -16.14
C CYS A 53 8.93 15.91 -16.63
N GLN A 54 8.03 16.70 -16.03
CA GLN A 54 7.86 18.11 -16.38
C GLN A 54 9.09 18.97 -16.05
N SER A 55 9.95 18.52 -15.15
CA SER A 55 11.19 19.20 -14.78
C SER A 55 12.36 18.94 -15.75
N TRP A 56 12.18 18.08 -16.76
CA TRP A 56 13.21 17.82 -17.75
C TRP A 56 13.46 19.05 -18.63
N SER A 57 14.67 19.17 -19.20
CA SER A 57 15.00 20.28 -20.09
C SER A 57 14.11 20.32 -21.32
N GLU A 58 13.73 19.15 -21.83
CA GLU A 58 12.72 18.95 -22.85
C GLU A 58 11.65 18.00 -22.28
N PRO A 59 10.58 18.54 -21.68
CA PRO A 59 9.52 17.71 -21.10
C PRO A 59 8.90 16.77 -22.15
N PRO A 60 8.73 15.48 -21.82
CA PRO A 60 8.11 14.54 -22.73
C PRO A 60 6.59 14.78 -22.82
N GLU A 61 5.98 14.26 -23.88
CA GLU A 61 4.53 14.03 -23.90
C GLU A 61 4.20 12.93 -22.89
N LEU A 62 3.34 13.25 -21.91
CA LEU A 62 2.89 12.29 -20.92
C LEU A 62 1.61 11.61 -21.40
N ILE A 63 1.62 10.28 -21.42
CA ILE A 63 0.47 9.46 -21.78
C ILE A 63 -0.09 8.81 -20.52
N GLY A 64 -1.26 9.25 -20.07
CA GLY A 64 -1.94 8.61 -18.96
C GLY A 64 -2.48 7.24 -19.38
N LEU A 65 -2.06 6.17 -18.69
CA LEU A 65 -2.67 4.85 -18.80
C LEU A 65 -3.89 4.80 -17.87
N THR A 66 -4.13 3.64 -17.26
CA THR A 66 -5.17 3.47 -16.24
C THR A 66 -4.57 3.59 -14.84
N ARG A 67 -5.29 4.24 -13.95
CA ARG A 67 -5.08 4.17 -12.50
C ARG A 67 -6.10 3.21 -11.90
N LEU A 68 -5.60 2.17 -11.28
CA LEU A 68 -6.36 1.17 -10.55
C LEU A 68 -5.89 1.21 -9.10
N PHE A 69 -6.63 1.92 -8.25
CA PHE A 69 -6.34 1.98 -6.83
C PHE A 69 -7.48 1.32 -6.07
N SER A 70 -7.16 0.46 -5.12
CA SER A 70 -8.08 -0.03 -4.11
C SER A 70 -7.40 0.02 -2.75
N TRP A 71 -8.18 0.31 -1.71
CA TRP A 71 -7.69 0.16 -0.34
C TRP A 71 -7.30 -1.30 -0.08
N PRO A 72 -6.35 -1.55 0.86
CA PRO A 72 -6.01 -2.91 1.26
C PRO A 72 -7.24 -3.71 1.69
N TRP A 73 -7.34 -4.94 1.21
CA TRP A 73 -8.47 -5.86 1.46
C TRP A 73 -8.04 -7.30 1.15
N GLY A 74 -8.96 -8.24 0.92
CA GLY A 74 -8.64 -9.59 0.44
C GLY A 74 -8.04 -9.62 -0.97
N ALA A 75 -7.63 -10.81 -1.42
CA ALA A 75 -7.12 -11.01 -2.78
C ALA A 75 -8.14 -10.55 -3.84
N ILE A 76 -7.65 -10.10 -4.99
CA ILE A 76 -8.52 -9.68 -6.10
C ILE A 76 -9.25 -10.93 -6.66
N ASP A 77 -10.57 -10.87 -6.85
CA ASP A 77 -11.28 -12.00 -7.46
C ASP A 77 -10.86 -12.24 -8.92
N ALA A 78 -11.04 -13.47 -9.40
CA ALA A 78 -10.57 -13.88 -10.72
C ALA A 78 -11.17 -13.04 -11.87
N GLU A 79 -12.46 -12.69 -11.78
CA GLU A 79 -13.13 -11.89 -12.81
C GLU A 79 -12.57 -10.46 -12.88
N THR A 80 -12.39 -9.83 -11.72
CA THR A 80 -11.80 -8.50 -11.60
C THR A 80 -10.35 -8.52 -12.07
N TRP A 81 -9.59 -9.56 -11.72
CA TRP A 81 -8.19 -9.69 -12.13
C TRP A 81 -8.05 -9.78 -13.65
N VAL A 82 -8.85 -10.64 -14.30
CA VAL A 82 -8.89 -10.75 -15.77
C VAL A 82 -9.28 -9.41 -16.41
N THR A 83 -10.26 -8.71 -15.84
CA THR A 83 -10.71 -7.40 -16.33
C THR A 83 -9.59 -6.36 -16.23
N ILE A 84 -8.90 -6.29 -15.09
CA ILE A 84 -7.76 -5.37 -14.88
C ILE A 84 -6.65 -5.62 -15.91
N LEU A 85 -6.27 -6.89 -16.11
CA LEU A 85 -5.23 -7.26 -17.07
C LEU A 85 -5.64 -6.91 -18.50
N HIS A 86 -6.89 -7.18 -18.87
CA HIS A 86 -7.42 -6.86 -20.20
C HIS A 86 -7.43 -5.35 -20.44
N ASP A 87 -8.06 -4.58 -19.56
CA ASP A 87 -8.28 -3.15 -19.77
C ASP A 87 -6.96 -2.37 -19.75
N PHE A 88 -6.04 -2.73 -18.85
CA PHE A 88 -4.73 -2.10 -18.82
C PHE A 88 -3.91 -2.44 -20.07
N ARG A 89 -3.98 -3.68 -20.55
CA ARG A 89 -3.31 -4.11 -21.79
C ARG A 89 -3.81 -3.31 -23.00
N GLU A 90 -5.12 -3.16 -23.13
CA GLU A 90 -5.69 -2.41 -24.26
C GLU A 90 -5.35 -0.92 -24.18
N SER A 91 -5.39 -0.32 -22.98
CA SER A 91 -4.92 1.06 -22.75
C SER A 91 -3.45 1.22 -23.17
N LEU A 92 -2.59 0.27 -22.80
CA LEU A 92 -1.17 0.30 -23.14
C LEU A 92 -0.91 0.12 -24.65
N LYS A 93 -1.65 -0.77 -25.33
CA LYS A 93 -1.55 -0.93 -26.79
C LYS A 93 -1.92 0.34 -27.55
N GLN A 94 -2.97 1.03 -27.11
CA GLN A 94 -3.41 2.29 -27.71
C GLN A 94 -2.41 3.43 -27.50
N ALA A 95 -1.62 3.37 -26.44
CA ALA A 95 -0.60 4.36 -26.12
C ALA A 95 0.66 4.27 -27.02
N LEU A 96 0.92 3.11 -27.65
CA LEU A 96 2.11 2.89 -28.47
C LEU A 96 2.20 3.85 -29.68
N PRO A 97 3.41 4.14 -30.19
CA PRO A 97 4.72 3.79 -29.63
C PRO A 97 5.08 4.65 -28.40
N LEU A 98 5.88 4.08 -27.49
CA LEU A 98 6.34 4.73 -26.24
C LEU A 98 7.87 4.71 -26.16
N ASP A 99 8.45 5.74 -25.56
CA ASP A 99 9.88 5.82 -25.28
C ASP A 99 10.23 5.35 -23.85
N GLY A 100 9.23 5.24 -22.98
CA GLY A 100 9.39 4.73 -21.61
C GLY A 100 8.07 4.60 -20.86
N VAL A 101 8.10 3.84 -19.77
CA VAL A 101 6.93 3.61 -18.89
C VAL A 101 7.33 3.82 -17.44
N LEU A 102 6.56 4.66 -16.74
CA LEU A 102 6.55 4.80 -15.29
C LEU A 102 5.31 4.12 -14.73
N LEU A 103 5.51 3.20 -13.80
CA LEU A 103 4.42 2.46 -13.19
C LEU A 103 4.52 2.53 -11.66
N SER A 104 3.42 2.88 -11.01
CA SER A 104 3.29 2.72 -9.56
C SER A 104 2.61 1.39 -9.26
N LEU A 105 3.30 0.51 -8.53
CA LEU A 105 2.72 -0.71 -7.98
C LEU A 105 2.82 -0.69 -6.46
N HIS A 106 1.88 -1.31 -5.77
CA HIS A 106 2.11 -1.61 -4.35
C HIS A 106 3.19 -2.69 -4.21
N GLY A 107 3.12 -3.76 -5.02
CA GLY A 107 4.06 -4.89 -4.94
C GLY A 107 3.66 -6.00 -3.96
N ALA A 108 2.48 -5.93 -3.34
CA ALA A 108 1.94 -6.95 -2.43
C ALA A 108 0.51 -7.33 -2.82
N THR A 109 0.23 -7.35 -4.12
CA THR A 109 -1.06 -7.72 -4.68
C THR A 109 -1.08 -9.22 -4.97
N ALA A 110 -2.15 -9.89 -4.58
CA ALA A 110 -2.48 -11.25 -4.99
C ALA A 110 -3.88 -11.26 -5.64
N ALA A 111 -4.13 -12.26 -6.46
CA ALA A 111 -5.43 -12.51 -7.05
C ALA A 111 -5.80 -13.99 -6.94
N ASP A 112 -7.09 -14.30 -7.07
CA ASP A 112 -7.56 -15.69 -7.09
C ASP A 112 -6.91 -16.47 -8.25
N GLY A 113 -6.17 -17.52 -7.90
CA GLY A 113 -5.37 -18.33 -8.83
C GLY A 113 -4.05 -17.69 -9.28
N GLU A 114 -3.64 -16.53 -8.73
CA GLU A 114 -2.39 -15.85 -9.08
C GLU A 114 -1.74 -15.19 -7.85
N ASP A 115 -0.76 -15.89 -7.28
CA ASP A 115 0.00 -15.44 -6.10
C ASP A 115 0.92 -14.25 -6.41
N ASP A 116 1.47 -14.17 -7.63
CA ASP A 116 2.38 -13.11 -8.09
C ASP A 116 1.67 -12.18 -9.08
N ALA A 117 0.56 -11.58 -8.64
CA ALA A 117 -0.22 -10.69 -9.48
C ALA A 117 0.62 -9.50 -9.98
N CYS A 118 1.52 -8.96 -9.15
CA CYS A 118 2.43 -7.89 -9.55
C CYS A 118 3.42 -8.33 -10.65
N GLY A 119 4.06 -9.49 -10.52
CA GLY A 119 4.96 -10.03 -11.54
C GLY A 119 4.23 -10.33 -12.86
N VAL A 120 3.04 -10.93 -12.80
CA VAL A 120 2.22 -11.18 -14.00
C VAL A 120 1.78 -9.89 -14.69
N PHE A 121 1.43 -8.87 -13.91
CA PHE A 121 1.11 -7.55 -14.44
C PHE A 121 2.30 -6.93 -15.19
N LEU A 122 3.49 -6.96 -14.58
CA LEU A 122 4.71 -6.45 -15.20
C LEU A 122 5.10 -7.25 -16.45
N LYS A 123 4.98 -8.58 -16.41
CA LYS A 123 5.23 -9.45 -17.57
C LYS A 123 4.30 -9.11 -18.73
N MET A 124 3.03 -8.85 -18.44
CA MET A 124 2.06 -8.42 -19.43
C MET A 124 2.47 -7.09 -20.06
N ILE A 125 2.85 -6.10 -19.25
CA ILE A 125 3.32 -4.80 -19.73
C ILE A 125 4.55 -4.96 -20.64
N ARG A 126 5.57 -5.71 -20.18
CA ARG A 126 6.78 -6.01 -20.94
C ARG A 126 6.45 -6.64 -22.30
N GLY A 127 5.53 -7.59 -22.34
CA GLY A 127 5.09 -8.23 -23.58
C GLY A 127 4.41 -7.30 -24.58
N VAL A 128 3.82 -6.18 -24.14
CA VAL A 128 3.19 -5.17 -25.01
C VAL A 128 4.20 -4.12 -25.50
N ILE A 129 5.06 -3.61 -24.61
CA ILE A 129 6.01 -2.53 -24.95
C ILE A 129 7.30 -3.04 -25.61
N GLY A 130 7.60 -4.33 -25.45
CA GLY A 130 8.82 -4.96 -25.95
C GLY A 130 10.05 -4.74 -25.06
N GLU A 131 11.17 -5.36 -25.41
CA GLU A 131 12.40 -5.37 -24.59
C GLU A 131 13.16 -4.03 -24.61
N ASN A 132 12.92 -3.18 -25.62
CA ASN A 132 13.70 -1.96 -25.81
C ASN A 132 13.13 -0.72 -25.11
N VAL A 133 11.87 -0.77 -24.68
CA VAL A 133 11.21 0.36 -24.01
C VAL A 133 11.48 0.24 -22.50
N PRO A 134 12.19 1.20 -21.87
CA PRO A 134 12.45 1.15 -20.44
C PRO A 134 11.16 1.14 -19.59
N LEU A 135 11.10 0.24 -18.61
CA LEU A 135 10.03 0.11 -17.62
C LEU A 135 10.60 0.32 -16.21
N VAL A 136 10.30 1.47 -15.62
CA VAL A 136 10.69 1.83 -14.26
C VAL A 136 9.46 1.80 -13.37
N VAL A 137 9.55 1.05 -12.26
CA VAL A 137 8.42 0.73 -11.40
C VAL A 137 8.73 1.18 -9.97
N THR A 138 7.84 1.96 -9.36
CA THR A 138 7.91 2.22 -7.92
C THR A 138 7.14 1.16 -7.15
N LEU A 139 7.64 0.82 -5.96
CA LEU A 139 7.04 -0.17 -5.06
C LEU A 139 6.86 0.41 -3.66
N ASP A 140 5.87 -0.08 -2.94
CA ASP A 140 5.82 0.08 -1.48
C ASP A 140 6.94 -0.76 -0.86
N LEU A 141 7.57 -0.27 0.22
CA LEU A 141 8.55 -1.07 0.98
C LEU A 141 7.97 -2.37 1.55
N GLN A 142 6.65 -2.51 1.61
CA GLN A 142 5.96 -3.74 2.00
C GLN A 142 5.74 -4.70 0.81
N ALA A 143 6.33 -4.42 -0.36
CA ALA A 143 6.25 -5.32 -1.50
C ALA A 143 6.84 -6.71 -1.20
N ASN A 144 6.20 -7.75 -1.71
CA ASN A 144 6.78 -9.08 -1.85
C ASN A 144 7.44 -9.17 -3.23
N VAL A 145 8.70 -8.73 -3.34
CA VAL A 145 9.40 -8.73 -4.63
C VAL A 145 9.70 -10.16 -5.07
N THR A 146 9.34 -10.47 -6.33
CA THR A 146 9.51 -11.80 -6.94
C THR A 146 10.56 -11.78 -8.06
N PRO A 147 11.11 -12.95 -8.44
CA PRO A 147 11.98 -13.07 -9.61
C PRO A 147 11.30 -12.57 -10.89
N LEU A 148 10.00 -12.82 -11.08
CA LEU A 148 9.28 -12.39 -12.27
C LEU A 148 9.16 -10.86 -12.35
N MET A 149 8.98 -10.17 -11.22
CA MET A 149 9.06 -8.71 -11.17
C MET A 149 10.44 -8.21 -11.59
N MET A 150 11.51 -8.82 -11.04
CA MET A 150 12.89 -8.49 -11.38
C MET A 150 13.22 -8.76 -12.85
N GLU A 151 12.66 -9.80 -13.46
CA GLU A 151 12.83 -10.11 -14.88
C GLU A 151 12.11 -9.10 -15.77
N SER A 152 10.86 -8.75 -15.42
CA SER A 152 9.97 -7.98 -16.29
C SER A 152 10.24 -6.47 -16.29
N ALA A 153 10.68 -5.91 -15.15
CA ALA A 153 11.04 -4.50 -15.03
C ALA A 153 12.53 -4.27 -15.25
N ASP A 154 12.89 -3.08 -15.74
CA ASP A 154 14.28 -2.67 -15.86
C ASP A 154 14.81 -2.14 -14.53
N VAL A 155 13.99 -1.35 -13.82
CA VAL A 155 14.31 -0.84 -12.48
C VAL A 155 13.09 -0.91 -11.59
N LEU A 156 13.25 -1.55 -10.42
CA LEU A 156 12.31 -1.45 -9.29
C LEU A 156 12.85 -0.45 -8.26
N ILE A 157 12.00 0.47 -7.81
CA ILE A 157 12.34 1.53 -6.86
C ILE A 157 11.39 1.46 -5.66
N PRO A 158 11.76 0.72 -4.60
CA PRO A 158 10.99 0.72 -3.35
C PRO A 158 11.03 2.09 -2.66
N SER A 159 9.93 2.48 -2.03
CA SER A 159 9.89 3.58 -1.07
C SER A 159 10.80 3.30 0.13
N HIS A 160 11.25 4.34 0.84
CA HIS A 160 12.19 4.21 1.96
C HIS A 160 11.57 4.55 3.32
N THR A 161 10.35 5.07 3.36
CA THR A 161 9.76 5.53 4.63
C THR A 161 8.58 4.67 5.10
N PHE A 162 8.67 4.20 6.35
CA PHE A 162 7.54 3.63 7.09
C PHE A 162 7.43 4.33 8.46
N PRO A 163 6.32 5.03 8.76
CA PRO A 163 5.14 5.27 7.92
C PRO A 163 5.47 5.99 6.61
N ARG A 164 4.65 5.77 5.58
CA ARG A 164 4.84 6.29 4.21
C ARG A 164 4.72 7.80 4.14
N LEU A 165 5.82 8.45 3.82
CA LEU A 165 5.97 9.90 3.67
C LEU A 165 6.73 10.31 2.38
N ASP A 166 7.41 9.38 1.70
CA ASP A 166 8.33 9.69 0.59
C ASP A 166 7.81 9.36 -0.80
N GLN A 167 6.54 8.99 -0.97
CA GLN A 167 6.00 8.52 -2.26
C GLN A 167 6.20 9.51 -3.42
N PHE A 168 6.03 10.81 -3.16
CA PHE A 168 6.29 11.84 -4.16
C PHE A 168 7.76 11.84 -4.60
N ASP A 169 8.69 11.72 -3.66
CA ASP A 169 10.12 11.68 -3.93
C ASP A 169 10.53 10.36 -4.62
N THR A 170 9.93 9.22 -4.23
CA THR A 170 10.08 7.94 -4.92
C THR A 170 9.64 8.06 -6.40
N GLY A 171 8.51 8.72 -6.66
CA GLY A 171 8.04 8.98 -8.02
C GLY A 171 8.98 9.89 -8.81
N LYS A 172 9.45 10.99 -8.21
CA LYS A 172 10.44 11.87 -8.87
C LYS A 172 11.73 11.14 -9.19
N LYS A 173 12.19 10.28 -8.29
CA LYS A 173 13.37 9.45 -8.51
C LYS A 173 13.18 8.53 -9.71
N ALA A 174 12.03 7.87 -9.83
CA ALA A 174 11.72 7.02 -10.97
C ALA A 174 11.75 7.79 -12.30
N ALA A 175 11.18 9.00 -12.34
CA ALA A 175 11.27 9.86 -13.52
C ALA A 175 12.75 10.21 -13.86
N SER A 176 13.57 10.52 -12.85
CA SER A 176 15.00 10.79 -13.03
C SER A 176 15.76 9.58 -13.59
N VAL A 177 15.51 8.38 -13.03
CA VAL A 177 16.12 7.13 -13.49
C VAL A 177 15.71 6.81 -14.92
N LEU A 178 14.42 6.94 -15.24
CA LEU A 178 13.92 6.72 -16.59
C LEU A 178 14.58 7.68 -17.59
N ARG A 179 14.70 8.96 -17.24
CA ARG A 179 15.40 9.95 -18.06
C ARG A 179 16.82 9.52 -18.36
N LYS A 180 17.57 9.12 -17.32
CA LYS A 180 18.96 8.66 -17.45
C LYS A 180 19.05 7.46 -18.39
N MET A 181 18.16 6.48 -18.25
CA MET A 181 18.11 5.30 -19.13
C MET A 181 17.90 5.68 -20.60
N ILE A 182 17.01 6.63 -20.89
CA ILE A 182 16.70 7.04 -22.26
C ILE A 182 17.80 7.93 -22.85
N GLU A 183 18.23 8.96 -22.14
CA GLU A 183 19.17 9.96 -22.67
C GLU A 183 20.62 9.44 -22.72
N GLU A 184 21.02 8.60 -21.76
CA GLU A 184 22.40 8.09 -21.68
C GLU A 184 22.52 6.64 -22.20
N SER A 185 21.40 5.97 -22.52
CA SER A 185 21.38 4.57 -22.98
C SER A 185 22.14 3.62 -22.04
N VAL A 186 22.02 3.83 -20.73
CA VAL A 186 22.75 3.04 -19.72
C VAL A 186 22.21 1.62 -19.62
N GLY A 187 23.12 0.64 -19.57
CA GLY A 187 22.78 -0.74 -19.23
C GLY A 187 22.54 -0.89 -17.72
N VAL A 188 21.54 -1.66 -17.33
CA VAL A 188 21.19 -1.90 -15.92
C VAL A 188 21.61 -3.30 -15.49
N GLN A 189 22.43 -3.38 -14.46
CA GLN A 189 22.69 -4.61 -13.70
C GLN A 189 21.70 -4.69 -12.53
N LYS A 190 21.10 -5.87 -12.36
CA LYS A 190 20.03 -6.13 -11.39
C LYS A 190 20.49 -7.15 -10.36
N TRP A 191 20.37 -6.80 -9.08
CA TRP A 191 20.63 -7.71 -7.97
C TRP A 191 19.38 -7.87 -7.11
N MET A 192 19.12 -9.11 -6.72
CA MET A 192 18.06 -9.48 -5.79
C MET A 192 18.61 -10.48 -4.79
N ARG A 193 18.32 -10.27 -3.51
CA ARG A 193 18.47 -11.28 -2.45
C ARG A 193 17.19 -11.38 -1.65
N LYS A 194 16.64 -12.58 -1.61
CA LYS A 194 15.51 -12.91 -0.77
C LYS A 194 16.01 -13.29 0.62
N ILE A 195 15.36 -12.77 1.65
CA ILE A 195 15.59 -13.14 3.03
C ILE A 195 14.32 -13.87 3.50
N PRO A 196 14.38 -15.16 3.87
CA PRO A 196 13.21 -15.97 4.18
C PRO A 196 12.66 -15.66 5.58
N MET A 197 12.33 -14.39 5.81
CA MET A 197 11.78 -13.87 7.06
C MET A 197 10.66 -12.86 6.77
N PHE A 198 9.75 -12.77 7.73
CA PHE A 198 8.87 -11.64 7.93
C PHE A 198 8.89 -11.32 9.42
N THR A 199 8.61 -10.08 9.76
CA THR A 199 8.52 -9.62 11.15
C THR A 199 7.18 -8.91 11.32
N PRO A 200 6.72 -8.75 12.57
CA PRO A 200 5.58 -7.88 12.83
C PRO A 200 5.77 -6.48 12.23
N ILE A 201 4.72 -5.94 11.63
CA ILE A 201 4.76 -4.67 10.89
C ILE A 201 5.10 -3.48 11.80
N GLU A 202 4.86 -3.60 13.10
CA GLU A 202 5.11 -2.54 14.07
C GLU A 202 6.61 -2.27 14.25
N THR A 203 7.49 -3.21 13.88
CA THR A 203 8.96 -3.04 13.90
C THR A 203 9.53 -2.52 12.58
N HIS A 204 8.69 -2.22 11.59
CA HIS A 204 9.11 -1.74 10.27
C HIS A 204 9.40 -0.23 10.23
N ASN A 205 9.32 0.49 11.34
CA ASN A 205 9.57 1.93 11.35
C ASN A 205 10.99 2.25 10.83
N THR A 206 11.10 3.10 9.82
CA THR A 206 12.39 3.42 9.19
C THR A 206 13.06 4.68 9.74
N PHE A 207 12.40 5.38 10.67
CA PHE A 207 12.92 6.54 11.38
C PHE A 207 13.52 6.20 12.74
N SER A 208 13.15 5.05 13.31
CA SER A 208 13.59 4.61 14.64
C SER A 208 13.60 3.10 14.76
N GLY A 209 14.39 2.58 15.70
CA GLY A 209 14.51 1.13 15.91
C GLY A 209 15.47 0.47 14.91
N PRO A 210 15.62 -0.86 14.96
CA PRO A 210 16.66 -1.56 14.20
C PRO A 210 16.54 -1.39 12.67
N SER A 211 15.31 -1.28 12.17
CA SER A 211 15.05 -1.10 10.74
C SER A 211 15.61 0.24 10.21
N ALA A 212 15.72 1.28 11.03
CA ALA A 212 16.24 2.58 10.61
C ALA A 212 17.71 2.51 10.15
N ASP A 213 18.52 1.67 10.78
CA ASP A 213 19.93 1.52 10.41
C ASP A 213 20.08 0.88 9.03
N PHE A 214 19.24 -0.11 8.69
CA PHE A 214 19.20 -0.70 7.36
C PHE A 214 18.86 0.33 6.27
N TYR A 215 17.90 1.22 6.53
CA TYR A 215 17.54 2.27 5.56
C TYR A 215 18.59 3.38 5.46
N GLN A 216 19.37 3.66 6.51
CA GLN A 216 20.55 4.51 6.40
C GLN A 216 21.57 3.91 5.44
N THR A 217 21.82 2.59 5.53
CA THR A 217 22.69 1.87 4.60
C THR A 217 22.17 1.93 3.16
N ILE A 218 20.90 1.61 2.94
CA ILE A 218 20.26 1.67 1.62
C ILE A 218 20.37 3.09 1.03
N THR A 219 20.02 4.12 1.80
CA THR A 219 20.09 5.52 1.36
C THR A 219 21.53 5.96 1.06
N ALA A 220 22.52 5.40 1.76
CA ALA A 220 23.93 5.67 1.49
C ALA A 220 24.36 5.06 0.15
N TRP A 221 23.89 3.85 -0.20
CA TRP A 221 24.18 3.22 -1.50
C TRP A 221 23.66 4.07 -2.65
N GLU A 222 22.48 4.69 -2.49
CA GLU A 222 21.89 5.53 -3.54
C GLU A 222 22.61 6.86 -3.79
N LYS A 223 23.61 7.22 -2.96
CA LYS A 223 24.49 8.37 -3.20
C LYS A 223 25.65 8.04 -4.12
N GLU A 224 25.91 6.76 -4.40
CA GLU A 224 26.94 6.34 -5.32
C GLU A 224 26.49 6.58 -6.77
N SER A 225 27.40 7.09 -7.60
CA SER A 225 27.06 7.63 -8.93
C SER A 225 26.56 6.59 -9.93
N ASP A 226 26.91 5.33 -9.71
CA ASP A 226 26.51 4.18 -10.52
C ASP A 226 25.18 3.58 -10.08
N VAL A 227 24.69 3.86 -8.86
CA VAL A 227 23.44 3.31 -8.35
C VAL A 227 22.24 4.08 -8.90
N LEU A 228 21.33 3.35 -9.55
CA LEU A 228 20.05 3.88 -10.02
C LEU A 228 19.00 3.80 -8.91
N ALA A 229 18.92 2.66 -8.23
CA ALA A 229 18.02 2.44 -7.11
C ALA A 229 18.52 1.31 -6.20
N ALA A 230 18.35 1.50 -4.89
CA ALA A 230 18.55 0.47 -3.89
C ALA A 230 17.32 0.41 -2.98
N GLY A 231 16.98 -0.78 -2.51
CA GLY A 231 15.81 -0.94 -1.66
C GLY A 231 15.90 -2.17 -0.78
N LEU A 232 15.33 -2.04 0.41
CA LEU A 232 14.93 -3.15 1.26
C LEU A 232 13.40 -3.16 1.29
N CYS A 233 12.79 -4.24 0.81
CA CYS A 233 11.36 -4.47 0.95
C CYS A 233 11.13 -5.38 2.16
N MET A 234 10.52 -4.86 3.23
CA MET A 234 10.21 -5.58 4.47
C MET A 234 8.89 -6.35 4.42
N CYS A 235 8.35 -6.64 3.23
CA CYS A 235 7.23 -7.55 2.93
C CYS A 235 6.01 -7.49 3.86
N HIS A 236 4.84 -7.22 3.27
CA HIS A 236 3.55 -7.41 3.94
C HIS A 236 3.39 -8.87 4.43
N PRO A 237 3.20 -9.12 5.75
CA PRO A 237 3.25 -10.48 6.29
C PRO A 237 1.95 -11.28 6.10
N TRP A 238 0.86 -10.67 5.65
CA TRP A 238 -0.45 -11.34 5.50
C TRP A 238 -0.69 -11.89 4.09
N LEU A 239 0.35 -12.49 3.51
CA LEU A 239 0.33 -13.14 2.20
C LEU A 239 0.73 -14.61 2.35
N ASP A 240 -0.16 -15.53 2.00
CA ASP A 240 0.08 -16.96 1.91
C ASP A 240 0.49 -17.30 0.47
N VAL A 241 1.73 -16.94 0.12
CA VAL A 241 2.26 -17.05 -1.25
C VAL A 241 3.66 -17.66 -1.27
N PRO A 242 4.07 -18.33 -2.36
CA PRO A 242 5.43 -18.84 -2.53
C PRO A 242 6.47 -17.71 -2.44
N GLY A 243 7.59 -18.01 -1.77
CA GLY A 243 8.70 -17.07 -1.69
C GLY A 243 8.35 -15.78 -0.95
N LEU A 244 7.43 -15.81 0.03
CA LEU A 244 7.23 -14.71 0.97
C LEU A 244 8.53 -14.35 1.69
N GLY A 245 8.81 -13.06 1.83
CA GLY A 245 9.86 -12.59 2.72
C GLY A 245 10.48 -11.26 2.32
N TRP A 246 11.35 -10.75 3.18
CA TRP A 246 12.09 -9.53 2.90
C TRP A 246 12.97 -9.67 1.65
N THR A 247 13.21 -8.57 0.96
CA THR A 247 14.03 -8.57 -0.26
C THR A 247 14.95 -7.36 -0.31
N VAL A 248 16.24 -7.57 -0.53
CA VAL A 248 17.16 -6.50 -0.91
C VAL A 248 17.25 -6.47 -2.43
N THR A 249 17.04 -5.30 -3.03
CA THR A 249 17.16 -5.05 -4.47
C THR A 249 18.17 -3.95 -4.74
N LEU A 250 18.99 -4.11 -5.78
CA LEU A 250 19.89 -3.07 -6.26
C LEU A 250 19.88 -3.03 -7.80
N HIS A 251 19.79 -1.83 -8.34
CA HIS A 251 19.88 -1.54 -9.77
C HIS A 251 21.02 -0.54 -9.96
N THR A 252 22.04 -0.93 -10.73
CA THR A 252 23.26 -0.12 -10.95
C THR A 252 23.68 -0.16 -12.41
N THR A 253 24.37 0.88 -12.87
CA THR A 253 25.03 0.90 -14.18
C THR A 253 26.41 0.25 -14.16
N SER A 254 26.95 -0.07 -12.97
CA SER A 254 28.26 -0.68 -12.82
C SER A 254 28.22 -2.17 -13.08
N THR A 255 29.23 -2.66 -13.80
CA THR A 255 29.51 -4.11 -13.95
C THR A 255 30.48 -4.62 -12.88
N GLU A 256 30.98 -3.76 -12.00
CA GLU A 256 31.87 -4.15 -10.90
C GLU A 256 31.10 -4.94 -9.82
N THR A 257 31.77 -5.93 -9.22
CA THR A 257 31.12 -7.04 -8.50
C THR A 257 31.10 -6.92 -6.98
N ASP A 258 31.62 -5.84 -6.37
CA ASP A 258 31.62 -5.71 -4.89
C ASP A 258 30.21 -5.54 -4.31
N TRP A 259 29.24 -5.17 -5.15
CA TRP A 259 27.83 -5.11 -4.78
C TRP A 259 27.29 -6.42 -4.21
N ALA A 260 27.71 -7.57 -4.75
CA ALA A 260 27.28 -8.87 -4.23
C ALA A 260 27.60 -9.02 -2.74
N LYS A 261 28.83 -8.68 -2.37
CA LYS A 261 29.32 -8.78 -0.99
C LYS A 261 28.57 -7.83 -0.06
N ARG A 262 28.39 -6.56 -0.45
CA ARG A 262 27.67 -5.56 0.34
C ARG A 262 26.21 -5.93 0.57
N ILE A 263 25.56 -6.49 -0.45
CA ILE A 263 24.19 -6.98 -0.34
C ILE A 263 24.15 -8.18 0.61
N ASP A 264 25.05 -9.15 0.45
CA ASP A 264 25.10 -10.35 1.30
C ASP A 264 25.38 -9.97 2.77
N GLU A 265 26.21 -8.96 3.04
CA GLU A 265 26.44 -8.40 4.39
C GLU A 265 25.16 -7.78 4.99
N LEU A 266 24.41 -6.98 4.22
CA LEU A 266 23.15 -6.41 4.69
C LEU A 266 22.09 -7.50 4.94
N VAL A 267 22.05 -8.51 4.07
CA VAL A 267 21.15 -9.67 4.21
C VAL A 267 21.43 -10.43 5.50
N GLU A 268 22.70 -10.69 5.81
CA GLU A 268 23.09 -11.36 7.06
C GLU A 268 22.66 -10.52 8.28
N GLN A 269 22.91 -9.21 8.26
CA GLN A 269 22.49 -8.32 9.37
C GLN A 269 20.98 -8.32 9.57
N CYS A 270 20.19 -8.27 8.49
CA CYS A 270 18.74 -8.38 8.56
C CYS A 270 18.32 -9.72 9.16
N TRP A 271 18.95 -10.81 8.71
CA TRP A 271 18.68 -12.15 9.19
C TRP A 271 19.02 -12.32 10.67
N GLU A 272 20.16 -11.82 11.13
CA GLU A 272 20.59 -11.86 12.53
C GLU A 272 19.61 -11.13 13.46
N LEU A 273 19.11 -9.95 13.06
CA LEU A 273 18.17 -9.14 13.85
C LEU A 273 16.72 -9.67 13.86
N ARG A 274 16.40 -10.75 13.14
CA ARG A 274 15.01 -11.24 12.99
C ARG A 274 14.31 -11.57 14.31
N TYR A 275 15.05 -12.07 15.30
CA TYR A 275 14.48 -12.43 16.61
C TYR A 275 14.19 -11.19 17.44
N ASP A 276 15.10 -10.22 17.45
CA ASP A 276 14.91 -8.94 18.14
C ASP A 276 13.72 -8.17 17.54
N LEU A 277 13.57 -8.19 16.21
CA LEU A 277 12.43 -7.59 15.50
C LEU A 277 11.09 -8.31 15.74
N SER A 278 11.11 -9.52 16.30
CA SER A 278 9.90 -10.29 16.64
C SER A 278 9.37 -10.00 18.03
N GLU A 279 10.19 -9.39 18.90
CA GLU A 279 9.79 -9.02 20.26
C GLU A 279 9.01 -7.70 20.24
N ILE A 280 7.68 -7.79 20.35
CA ILE A 280 6.81 -6.63 20.55
C ILE A 280 6.03 -6.79 21.84
N GLU A 281 6.05 -5.72 22.64
CA GLU A 281 5.11 -5.55 23.74
C GLU A 281 3.75 -5.10 23.19
N ARG A 282 2.77 -6.01 23.24
CA ARG A 282 1.37 -5.70 22.90
C ARG A 282 0.54 -5.65 24.18
N MET A 283 -0.27 -4.60 24.30
CA MET A 283 -1.23 -4.50 25.39
C MET A 283 -2.50 -5.27 25.04
N ASN A 284 -3.01 -6.09 25.97
CA ASN A 284 -4.30 -6.75 25.74
C ASN A 284 -5.43 -5.69 25.69
N PRO A 285 -6.53 -5.94 24.95
CA PRO A 285 -7.59 -4.95 24.75
C PRO A 285 -8.20 -4.38 26.05
N ALA A 286 -8.43 -5.22 27.06
CA ALA A 286 -9.02 -4.79 28.33
C ALA A 286 -8.09 -3.82 29.08
N GLU A 287 -6.80 -4.11 29.07
CA GLU A 287 -5.78 -3.26 29.65
C GLU A 287 -5.61 -1.95 28.88
N ALA A 288 -5.66 -1.99 27.54
CA ALA A 288 -5.59 -0.80 26.70
C ALA A 288 -6.75 0.17 26.99
N ILE A 289 -7.98 -0.34 27.04
CA ILE A 289 -9.14 0.48 27.39
C ILE A 289 -9.05 1.01 28.83
N ARG A 290 -8.68 0.16 29.80
CA ARG A 290 -8.53 0.58 31.20
C ARG A 290 -7.50 1.72 31.33
N THR A 291 -6.33 1.58 30.69
CA THR A 291 -5.27 2.58 30.70
C THR A 291 -5.74 3.88 30.04
N ALA A 292 -6.42 3.80 28.89
CA ALA A 292 -6.95 4.97 28.19
C ALA A 292 -8.00 5.74 29.02
N VAL A 293 -8.92 5.03 29.68
CA VAL A 293 -9.95 5.63 30.55
C VAL A 293 -9.34 6.31 31.78
N GLN A 294 -8.21 5.81 32.28
CA GLN A 294 -7.50 6.34 33.44
C GLN A 294 -6.46 7.40 33.10
N SER A 295 -6.17 7.61 31.82
CA SER A 295 -5.17 8.59 31.37
C SER A 295 -5.56 10.02 31.79
N ALA A 296 -4.57 10.79 32.24
CA ALA A 296 -4.72 12.23 32.43
C ALA A 296 -4.45 13.03 31.14
N GLU A 297 -3.83 12.39 30.14
CA GLU A 297 -3.49 12.98 28.84
C GLU A 297 -4.54 12.58 27.79
N HIS A 298 -5.03 13.57 27.03
CA HIS A 298 -6.08 13.41 26.04
C HIS A 298 -5.81 14.26 24.77
N PRO A 299 -6.24 13.81 23.57
CA PRO A 299 -6.93 12.54 23.32
C PRO A 299 -5.99 11.34 23.41
N VAL A 300 -6.52 10.18 23.82
CA VAL A 300 -5.80 8.90 23.74
C VAL A 300 -6.18 8.23 22.42
N VAL A 301 -5.18 7.80 21.65
CA VAL A 301 -5.37 7.05 20.40
C VAL A 301 -4.93 5.61 20.63
N ILE A 302 -5.82 4.68 20.36
CA ILE A 302 -5.54 3.23 20.42
C ILE A 302 -5.55 2.70 18.99
N GLY A 303 -4.43 2.13 18.55
CA GLY A 303 -4.36 1.39 17.30
C GLY A 303 -4.86 -0.03 17.49
N ASP A 304 -5.91 -0.43 16.76
CA ASP A 304 -6.33 -1.83 16.69
C ASP A 304 -5.44 -2.58 15.71
N GLY A 305 -4.29 -3.07 16.21
CA GLY A 305 -3.35 -3.83 15.39
C GLY A 305 -3.90 -5.18 14.91
N GLY A 306 -4.91 -5.74 15.59
CA GLY A 306 -5.55 -7.00 15.20
C GLY A 306 -6.49 -6.84 14.01
N ASP A 307 -7.06 -5.65 13.83
CA ASP A 307 -8.03 -5.34 12.77
C ASP A 307 -7.65 -4.09 11.96
N ALA A 308 -6.38 -4.03 11.57
CA ALA A 308 -5.82 -2.91 10.83
C ALA A 308 -6.25 -2.94 9.34
N THR A 309 -7.25 -2.13 8.97
CA THR A 309 -7.75 -2.06 7.58
C THR A 309 -6.71 -1.62 6.57
N ASN A 310 -5.71 -0.84 6.98
CA ASN A 310 -4.56 -0.48 6.14
C ASN A 310 -3.65 -1.69 5.83
N CYS A 311 -3.88 -2.85 6.43
CA CYS A 311 -3.22 -4.13 6.21
C CYS A 311 -4.16 -5.19 5.63
N GLY A 312 -5.36 -4.79 5.18
CA GLY A 312 -6.32 -5.67 4.53
C GLY A 312 -7.23 -6.45 5.47
N SER A 313 -7.22 -6.15 6.78
CA SER A 313 -8.26 -6.63 7.70
C SER A 313 -9.61 -5.94 7.43
N SER A 314 -10.70 -6.53 7.93
CA SER A 314 -12.07 -6.13 7.61
C SER A 314 -12.55 -4.85 8.28
N GLY A 315 -11.97 -4.47 9.42
CA GLY A 315 -12.38 -3.29 10.18
C GLY A 315 -13.69 -3.48 10.97
N ASP A 316 -14.18 -4.70 11.11
CA ASP A 316 -15.45 -5.07 11.74
C ASP A 316 -15.26 -5.73 13.13
N SER A 317 -14.05 -5.72 13.69
CA SER A 317 -13.75 -6.26 15.01
C SER A 317 -14.50 -5.53 16.12
N THR A 318 -15.20 -6.30 16.95
CA THR A 318 -15.92 -5.76 18.10
C THR A 318 -15.13 -5.83 19.41
N ILE A 319 -13.87 -6.29 19.38
CA ILE A 319 -13.11 -6.59 20.61
C ILE A 319 -12.93 -5.33 21.47
N LEU A 320 -12.45 -4.22 20.88
CA LEU A 320 -12.32 -2.95 21.60
C LEU A 320 -13.67 -2.36 22.01
N LEU A 321 -14.70 -2.51 21.16
CA LEU A 321 -16.05 -2.05 21.47
C LEU A 321 -16.62 -2.73 22.73
N ARG A 322 -16.43 -4.04 22.88
CA ARG A 322 -16.87 -4.79 24.07
C ARG A 322 -16.20 -4.28 25.33
N GLU A 323 -14.89 -4.02 25.26
CA GLU A 323 -14.15 -3.51 26.40
C GLU A 323 -14.61 -2.09 26.76
N LEU A 324 -14.81 -1.21 25.77
CA LEU A 324 -15.35 0.13 25.98
C LEU A 324 -16.72 0.11 26.67
N LEU A 325 -17.63 -0.78 26.24
CA LEU A 325 -18.99 -0.88 26.81
C LEU A 325 -19.03 -1.38 28.26
N LYS A 326 -17.94 -1.95 28.79
CA LYS A 326 -17.82 -2.27 30.23
C LYS A 326 -17.66 -1.02 31.09
N HIS A 327 -17.32 0.13 30.50
CA HIS A 327 -17.12 1.40 31.18
C HIS A 327 -18.34 2.32 30.98
N PRO A 328 -19.26 2.42 31.97
CA PRO A 328 -20.49 3.21 31.82
C PRO A 328 -20.24 4.73 31.73
N LYS A 329 -19.04 5.18 32.11
CA LYS A 329 -18.62 6.58 32.02
C LYS A 329 -17.18 6.64 31.53
N ILE A 330 -16.99 7.23 30.36
CA ILE A 330 -15.69 7.61 29.83
C ILE A 330 -15.68 9.13 29.75
N PRO A 331 -14.82 9.83 30.52
CA PRO A 331 -14.70 11.29 30.43
C PRO A 331 -14.43 11.73 28.99
N GLY A 332 -15.26 12.63 28.45
CA GLY A 332 -15.16 13.08 27.05
C GLY A 332 -15.74 12.12 26.00
N GLY A 333 -16.12 10.90 26.39
CA GLY A 333 -16.62 9.85 25.49
C GLY A 333 -15.52 9.06 24.79
N ALA A 334 -15.91 8.07 24.01
CA ALA A 334 -15.02 7.30 23.14
C ALA A 334 -15.58 7.30 21.72
N LEU A 335 -14.69 7.35 20.73
CA LEU A 335 -15.02 7.21 19.32
C LEU A 335 -14.32 5.96 18.78
N LEU A 336 -15.09 5.06 18.19
CA LEU A 336 -14.60 3.84 17.54
C LEU A 336 -15.21 3.79 16.14
N PHE A 337 -14.39 3.43 15.15
CA PHE A 337 -14.83 3.17 13.79
C PHE A 337 -15.03 1.68 13.61
N LEU A 338 -16.13 1.29 12.96
CA LEU A 338 -16.50 -0.09 12.71
C LEU A 338 -17.09 -0.20 11.31
N VAL A 339 -16.58 -1.13 10.51
CA VAL A 339 -17.09 -1.42 9.17
C VAL A 339 -18.28 -2.37 9.32
N ASP A 340 -19.47 -1.85 9.07
CA ASP A 340 -20.71 -2.63 9.14
C ASP A 340 -21.81 -2.00 8.25
N PRO A 341 -21.91 -2.41 6.97
CA PRO A 341 -22.92 -1.88 6.06
C PRO A 341 -24.37 -2.16 6.51
N GLU A 342 -24.61 -3.26 7.21
CA GLU A 342 -25.95 -3.63 7.70
C GLU A 342 -26.40 -2.69 8.82
N SER A 343 -25.50 -2.38 9.75
CA SER A 343 -25.75 -1.39 10.81
C SER A 343 -25.94 0.02 10.24
N VAL A 344 -25.19 0.41 9.21
CA VAL A 344 -25.43 1.67 8.49
C VAL A 344 -26.83 1.69 7.87
N ALA A 345 -27.25 0.60 7.21
CA ALA A 345 -28.59 0.50 6.63
C ALA A 345 -29.69 0.57 7.71
N ALA A 346 -29.51 -0.09 8.85
CA ALA A 346 -30.44 -0.01 9.98
C ALA A 346 -30.54 1.42 10.54
N ALA A 347 -29.41 2.12 10.68
CA ALA A 347 -29.39 3.52 11.11
C ALA A 347 -30.11 4.44 10.09
N MET A 348 -29.97 4.18 8.80
CA MET A 348 -30.70 4.93 7.75
C MET A 348 -32.22 4.75 7.84
N ILE A 349 -32.69 3.56 8.21
CA ILE A 349 -34.11 3.29 8.46
C ILE A 349 -34.60 4.05 9.69
N ALA A 350 -33.81 4.04 10.78
CA ALA A 350 -34.12 4.75 12.02
C ALA A 350 -34.11 6.28 11.86
N LYS A 351 -33.30 6.81 10.93
CA LYS A 351 -33.06 8.24 10.64
C LYS A 351 -32.37 8.98 11.80
N GLU A 352 -31.80 10.14 11.50
CA GLU A 352 -31.20 11.01 12.52
C GLU A 352 -32.21 11.36 13.62
N GLY A 353 -31.78 11.26 14.88
CA GLY A 353 -32.61 11.39 16.07
C GLY A 353 -33.41 10.14 16.46
N GLY A 354 -33.48 9.13 15.59
CA GLY A 354 -34.17 7.86 15.84
C GLY A 354 -33.43 6.94 16.81
N GLU A 355 -34.18 5.99 17.38
CA GLU A 355 -33.62 4.93 18.23
C GLU A 355 -32.90 3.88 17.37
N PHE A 356 -31.74 3.43 17.85
CA PHE A 356 -30.95 2.37 17.25
C PHE A 356 -30.87 1.20 18.25
N ASP A 357 -31.23 -0.01 17.81
CA ASP A 357 -31.02 -1.27 18.55
C ASP A 357 -30.70 -2.36 17.53
N SER A 358 -29.41 -2.66 17.38
CA SER A 358 -28.93 -3.67 16.44
C SER A 358 -27.72 -4.40 17.01
N PHE A 359 -27.41 -5.57 16.44
CA PHE A 359 -26.08 -6.15 16.56
C PHE A 359 -25.15 -5.47 15.55
N VAL A 360 -23.93 -5.14 15.98
CA VAL A 360 -22.93 -4.44 15.16
C VAL A 360 -21.63 -5.23 15.09
N GLY A 361 -20.94 -5.13 13.96
CA GLY A 361 -19.63 -5.74 13.70
C GLY A 361 -19.67 -7.24 13.46
N ALA A 362 -18.50 -7.85 13.26
CA ALA A 362 -18.32 -9.27 12.93
C ALA A 362 -19.14 -9.74 11.71
N CYS A 363 -19.35 -8.86 10.73
CA CYS A 363 -20.09 -9.13 9.51
C CYS A 363 -19.22 -9.74 8.40
N TYR A 364 -17.92 -9.46 8.42
CA TYR A 364 -16.94 -9.90 7.43
C TYR A 364 -15.96 -10.95 7.99
N ALA A 365 -15.65 -10.89 9.28
CA ALA A 365 -14.73 -11.84 9.93
C ALA A 365 -15.28 -12.41 11.26
N PRO A 366 -16.42 -13.12 11.21
CA PRO A 366 -17.07 -13.70 12.40
C PRO A 366 -16.23 -14.76 13.12
N GLU A 367 -15.16 -15.27 12.52
CA GLU A 367 -14.21 -16.18 13.16
C GLU A 367 -13.31 -15.52 14.21
N TYR A 368 -13.14 -14.19 14.18
CA TYR A 368 -12.25 -13.45 15.08
C TYR A 368 -12.97 -12.65 16.15
N SER A 369 -14.25 -12.31 15.93
CA SER A 369 -15.09 -11.68 16.95
C SER A 369 -16.57 -12.00 16.68
N ASP A 370 -17.41 -11.90 17.70
CA ASP A 370 -18.88 -11.93 17.56
C ASP A 370 -19.50 -10.52 17.41
N PRO A 371 -20.74 -10.41 16.90
CA PRO A 371 -21.48 -9.15 16.92
C PRO A 371 -21.79 -8.67 18.35
N VAL A 372 -21.87 -7.35 18.53
CA VAL A 372 -22.24 -6.72 19.82
C VAL A 372 -23.57 -6.02 19.69
N ARG A 373 -24.51 -6.28 20.61
CA ARG A 373 -25.76 -5.52 20.65
C ARG A 373 -25.50 -4.09 21.13
N LEU A 374 -25.71 -3.12 20.26
CA LEU A 374 -25.60 -1.70 20.53
C LEU A 374 -27.00 -1.08 20.56
N ARG A 375 -27.32 -0.41 21.67
CA ARG A 375 -28.52 0.43 21.81
C ARG A 375 -28.09 1.87 21.94
N GLY A 376 -28.81 2.78 21.29
CA GLY A 376 -28.45 4.17 21.29
C GLY A 376 -29.36 5.03 20.41
N LYS A 377 -28.83 6.18 19.98
CA LYS A 377 -29.49 7.06 19.00
C LYS A 377 -28.61 7.26 17.78
N VAL A 378 -29.23 7.31 16.62
CA VAL A 378 -28.57 7.76 15.39
C VAL A 378 -28.37 9.26 15.49
N GLU A 379 -27.15 9.71 15.73
CA GLU A 379 -26.84 11.13 15.83
C GLU A 379 -26.71 11.79 14.47
N LYS A 380 -26.11 11.07 13.52
CA LYS A 380 -25.82 11.60 12.20
C LYS A 380 -25.72 10.51 11.15
N ILE A 381 -26.17 10.81 9.93
CA ILE A 381 -25.95 10.00 8.75
C ILE A 381 -25.08 10.81 7.79
N LEU A 382 -24.03 10.19 7.27
CA LEU A 382 -22.98 10.84 6.51
C LEU A 382 -22.70 10.08 5.21
N ASN A 383 -22.31 10.81 4.17
CA ASN A 383 -21.44 10.27 3.13
C ASN A 383 -20.02 10.71 3.51
N LEU A 384 -19.22 9.78 4.03
CA LEU A 384 -17.92 10.08 4.61
C LEU A 384 -16.87 10.17 3.50
N SER A 385 -16.46 11.40 3.19
CA SER A 385 -15.37 11.68 2.25
C SER A 385 -14.53 12.84 2.75
N PHE A 386 -13.21 12.73 2.66
CA PHE A 386 -12.26 13.72 3.18
C PHE A 386 -10.93 13.66 2.43
N GLN A 387 -10.06 14.64 2.65
CA GLN A 387 -8.68 14.63 2.18
C GLN A 387 -7.78 14.16 3.31
N LEU A 388 -6.99 13.12 3.06
CA LEU A 388 -5.97 12.65 4.00
C LEU A 388 -4.69 13.45 3.77
N GLU A 389 -4.09 13.89 4.87
CA GLU A 389 -2.77 14.53 4.89
C GLU A 389 -1.77 13.64 5.62
N GLY A 390 -0.56 13.51 5.07
CA GLY A 390 0.54 12.76 5.68
C GLY A 390 0.67 11.34 5.13
N HIS A 391 0.05 10.36 5.80
CA HIS A 391 0.19 8.94 5.40
C HIS A 391 -0.41 8.71 4.02
N LEU A 392 0.35 8.09 3.11
CA LEU A 392 -0.04 7.85 1.70
C LEU A 392 -0.15 9.12 0.82
N GLY A 393 0.47 10.21 1.25
CA GLY A 393 0.68 11.43 0.45
C GLY A 393 -0.10 12.65 0.93
N HIS A 394 0.11 13.76 0.22
CA HIS A 394 -0.64 15.00 0.39
C HIS A 394 -1.91 14.99 -0.46
N HIS A 395 -2.99 15.57 0.07
CA HIS A 395 -4.27 15.69 -0.63
C HIS A 395 -4.77 14.36 -1.24
N MET A 396 -4.67 13.26 -0.48
CA MET A 396 -5.19 11.97 -0.94
C MET A 396 -6.71 11.94 -0.70
N PRO A 397 -7.54 11.83 -1.76
CA PRO A 397 -8.98 11.76 -1.59
C PRO A 397 -9.37 10.40 -1.00
N ILE A 398 -10.04 10.42 0.15
CA ILE A 398 -10.62 9.25 0.82
C ILE A 398 -12.14 9.30 0.70
N ASN A 399 -12.73 8.17 0.32
CA ASN A 399 -14.16 7.95 0.36
C ASN A 399 -14.45 6.66 1.13
N MET A 400 -15.07 6.77 2.30
CA MET A 400 -15.47 5.63 3.14
C MET A 400 -16.95 5.25 2.92
N GLY A 401 -17.64 5.88 1.97
CA GLY A 401 -19.02 5.59 1.65
C GLY A 401 -20.01 6.14 2.68
N LYS A 402 -21.17 5.49 2.78
CA LYS A 402 -22.20 5.87 3.76
C LYS A 402 -21.78 5.45 5.16
N ALA A 403 -21.96 6.32 6.13
CA ALA A 403 -21.66 6.08 7.53
C ALA A 403 -22.80 6.59 8.43
N ALA A 404 -22.91 6.01 9.62
CA ALA A 404 -23.81 6.48 10.66
C ALA A 404 -23.04 6.66 11.97
N VAL A 405 -23.26 7.78 12.65
CA VAL A 405 -22.77 8.01 14.02
C VAL A 405 -23.88 7.57 14.98
N VAL A 406 -23.62 6.51 15.73
CA VAL A 406 -24.54 5.99 16.75
C VAL A 406 -23.95 6.27 18.13
N ARG A 407 -24.72 6.95 18.98
CA ARG A 407 -24.34 7.20 20.38
C ARG A 407 -25.10 6.26 21.30
N SER A 408 -24.36 5.44 22.05
CA SER A 408 -24.89 4.50 23.05
C SER A 408 -25.58 5.19 24.22
#